data_AF-C5FM38-F1
#
_entry.id   AF-C5FM38-F1
#
_cell.length_a   1.000
_cell.length_b   1.000
_cell.length_c   1.000
_cell.angle_alpha   90.00
_cell.angle_beta   90.00
_cell.angle_gamma   90.00
#
_symmetry.space_group_name_H-M   'P 1'
#
loop_
_entity.id
_entity.type
_entity.pdbx_description
1 polymer ?
#
loop_
_entity_poly.entity_id
_entity_poly.type
_entity_poly.pdbx_seq_one_letter_code
_entity_poly.pdbx_strand_id
1 'polypeptide(L)'
;MTTIRNSPTPLHQWVLSSISHSLQSQIPRDVRILSDSLLEIPENMMEDIIIPDLQVLHKKQGTTGDFPVLVVEVGFSQQYESLKYATCRAIDETQSVNVSLMINLKETPAFRTPLLCPSSGVYRHPVTKKNVDKNAILAWLNSSEGGNPPPENPSDPESPLLFLGARWVGRIEGSLEVWIRDTKTGKAVRKLKPVLFYGSKATLDKDTPRIDARSANVDVGLKLSDIIPSADDGLEKPFHIDWADWRESINRARTSLVRSRYLTVLKSIKKSGKNKRN
;
A
#
# COMPACT_ATOMS: atom_id res chain seq x y z
N MET A 1 17.33 3.47 14.17
CA MET A 1 15.91 3.46 14.58
C MET A 1 15.22 2.44 13.69
N THR A 2 14.91 1.26 14.22
CA THR A 2 14.43 0.12 13.43
C THR A 2 13.01 0.39 12.92
N THR A 3 12.83 0.44 11.61
CA THR A 3 11.51 0.51 10.96
C THR A 3 10.73 -0.77 11.26
N ILE A 4 9.72 -0.69 12.11
CA ILE A 4 8.77 -1.80 12.32
C ILE A 4 7.94 -1.92 11.03
N ARG A 5 8.25 -2.95 10.23
CA ARG A 5 7.47 -3.29 9.04
C ARG A 5 6.11 -3.83 9.49
N ASN A 6 5.04 -3.10 9.20
CA ASN A 6 3.69 -3.59 9.49
C ASN A 6 3.42 -4.83 8.65
N SER A 7 2.75 -5.83 9.22
CA SER A 7 2.40 -7.04 8.46
C SER A 7 1.60 -6.67 7.20
N PRO A 8 1.95 -7.22 6.04
CA PRO A 8 1.30 -6.87 4.78
C PRO A 8 -0.20 -7.18 4.85
N THR A 9 -1.00 -6.18 4.52
CA THR A 9 -2.45 -6.35 4.39
C THR A 9 -2.81 -6.77 2.98
N PRO A 10 -4.01 -7.35 2.73
CA PRO A 10 -4.46 -7.58 1.36
C PRO A 10 -4.45 -6.32 0.50
N LEU A 11 -4.67 -5.14 1.12
CA LEU A 11 -4.59 -3.85 0.42
C LEU A 11 -3.17 -3.58 -0.09
N HIS A 12 -2.19 -3.77 0.79
CA HIS A 12 -0.77 -3.61 0.49
C HIS A 12 -0.30 -4.54 -0.64
N GLN A 13 -0.59 -5.84 -0.54
CA GLN A 13 -0.18 -6.84 -1.55
C GLN A 13 -0.81 -6.60 -2.92
N TRP A 14 -2.08 -6.21 -2.97
CA TRP A 14 -2.76 -5.92 -4.22
C TRP A 14 -2.15 -4.70 -4.91
N VAL A 15 -1.92 -3.62 -4.17
CA VAL A 15 -1.30 -2.41 -4.71
C VAL A 15 0.11 -2.71 -5.23
N LEU A 16 0.91 -3.49 -4.49
CA LEU A 16 2.22 -3.94 -4.97
C LEU A 16 2.14 -4.77 -6.27
N SER A 17 1.17 -5.67 -6.37
CA SER A 17 0.99 -6.50 -7.57
C SER A 17 0.68 -5.65 -8.80
N SER A 18 -0.18 -4.63 -8.66
CA SER A 18 -0.54 -3.73 -9.76
C SER A 18 0.62 -2.81 -10.16
N ILE A 19 1.40 -2.32 -9.18
CA ILE A 19 2.62 -1.55 -9.44
C ILE A 19 3.65 -2.42 -10.17
N SER A 20 3.87 -3.65 -9.70
CA SER A 20 4.77 -4.61 -10.34
C SER A 20 4.38 -4.86 -11.80
N HIS A 21 3.09 -5.09 -12.05
CA HIS A 21 2.57 -5.27 -13.41
C HIS A 21 2.78 -4.02 -14.29
N SER A 22 2.52 -2.83 -13.74
CA SER A 22 2.73 -1.54 -14.42
C SER A 22 4.20 -1.30 -14.76
N LEU A 23 5.12 -1.69 -13.87
CA LEU A 23 6.56 -1.60 -14.12
C LEU A 23 6.98 -2.59 -15.20
N GLN A 24 6.53 -3.84 -15.09
CA GLN A 24 6.92 -4.93 -15.99
C GLN A 24 6.50 -4.70 -17.44
N SER A 25 5.42 -3.96 -17.69
CA SER A 25 4.97 -3.61 -19.04
C SER A 25 5.83 -2.54 -19.72
N GLN A 26 6.66 -1.80 -18.96
CA GLN A 26 7.41 -0.65 -19.47
C GLN A 26 8.93 -0.87 -19.50
N ILE A 27 9.45 -1.62 -18.53
CA ILE A 27 10.88 -1.90 -18.42
C ILE A 27 11.35 -2.95 -19.45
N PRO A 28 12.62 -2.86 -19.90
CA PRO A 28 13.25 -3.88 -20.73
C PRO A 28 13.18 -5.30 -20.14
N ARG A 29 13.18 -6.33 -21.01
CA ARG A 29 13.02 -7.75 -20.60
C ARG A 29 14.18 -8.29 -19.76
N ASP A 30 15.36 -7.69 -19.86
CA ASP A 30 16.57 -8.02 -19.12
C ASP A 30 16.61 -7.40 -17.72
N VAL A 31 15.62 -6.55 -17.39
CA VAL A 31 15.44 -5.95 -16.06
C VAL A 31 14.51 -6.84 -15.23
N ARG A 32 14.90 -7.13 -13.99
CA ARG A 32 14.15 -7.99 -13.08
C ARG A 32 13.40 -7.16 -12.06
N ILE A 33 12.25 -7.66 -11.62
CA ILE A 33 11.49 -7.09 -10.50
C ILE A 33 11.47 -8.13 -9.40
N LEU A 34 11.88 -7.73 -8.19
CA LEU A 34 11.79 -8.56 -7.00
C LEU A 34 10.90 -7.87 -5.95
N SER A 35 10.25 -8.68 -5.12
CA SER A 35 9.45 -8.22 -3.98
C SER A 35 9.99 -8.85 -2.71
N ASP A 36 9.95 -8.11 -1.60
CA ASP A 36 10.39 -8.57 -0.27
C ASP A 36 11.86 -9.08 -0.23
N SER A 37 12.71 -8.62 -1.15
CA SER A 37 14.11 -9.04 -1.23
C SER A 37 15.05 -7.97 -0.65
N LEU A 38 16.18 -8.41 -0.11
CA LEU A 38 17.21 -7.53 0.45
C LEU A 38 17.81 -6.63 -0.65
N LEU A 39 18.16 -5.39 -0.31
CA LEU A 39 19.15 -4.64 -1.09
C LEU A 39 20.54 -5.20 -0.73
N GLU A 40 21.37 -5.49 -1.73
CA GLU A 40 22.79 -5.79 -1.50
C GLU A 40 23.49 -4.50 -1.07
N ILE A 41 23.75 -4.37 0.23
CA ILE A 41 24.50 -3.27 0.84
C ILE A 41 25.91 -3.79 1.14
N PRO A 42 26.98 -2.98 0.96
CA PRO A 42 28.34 -3.37 1.33
C PRO A 42 28.42 -3.90 2.77
N GLU A 43 29.19 -4.97 2.98
CA GLU A 43 29.26 -5.76 4.24
C GLU A 43 29.55 -4.93 5.50
N ASN A 44 30.13 -3.74 5.36
CA ASN A 44 30.44 -2.83 6.46
C ASN A 44 29.23 -2.03 7.00
N MET A 45 28.03 -2.20 6.45
CA MET A 45 26.78 -1.54 6.91
C MET A 45 25.68 -2.54 7.32
N MET A 46 26.07 -3.74 7.76
CA MET A 46 25.16 -4.85 8.09
C MET A 46 24.20 -4.64 9.29
N GLU A 47 24.30 -3.55 10.05
CA GLU A 47 23.48 -3.36 11.26
C GLU A 47 22.00 -3.05 10.98
N ASP A 48 21.64 -2.58 9.77
CA ASP A 48 20.24 -2.31 9.41
C ASP A 48 19.96 -2.73 7.96
N ILE A 49 19.49 -3.95 7.74
CA ILE A 49 19.18 -4.47 6.40
C ILE A 49 17.97 -3.71 5.80
N ILE A 50 18.12 -3.18 4.57
CA ILE A 50 17.02 -2.54 3.83
C ILE A 50 16.27 -3.62 3.03
N ILE A 51 14.97 -3.76 3.31
CA ILE A 51 14.07 -4.69 2.62
C ILE A 51 12.90 -3.88 2.04
N PRO A 52 13.01 -3.41 0.78
CA PRO A 52 11.91 -2.72 0.14
C PRO A 52 10.75 -3.66 -0.15
N ASP A 53 9.55 -3.08 -0.27
CA ASP A 53 8.39 -3.83 -0.72
C ASP A 53 8.56 -4.37 -2.16
N LEU A 54 9.12 -3.54 -3.05
CA LEU A 54 9.49 -3.93 -4.40
C LEU A 54 10.76 -3.22 -4.84
N GLN A 55 11.60 -3.93 -5.60
CA GLN A 55 12.79 -3.36 -6.23
C GLN A 55 12.90 -3.80 -7.69
N VAL A 56 13.40 -2.89 -8.52
CA VAL A 56 13.78 -3.15 -9.90
C VAL A 56 15.28 -3.29 -9.95
N LEU A 57 15.73 -4.42 -10.48
CA LEU A 57 17.12 -4.81 -10.63
C LEU A 57 17.54 -4.70 -12.09
N HIS A 58 18.66 -4.03 -12.32
CA HIS A 58 19.26 -3.92 -13.64
C HIS A 58 20.68 -4.46 -13.65
N LYS A 59 21.03 -5.18 -14.71
CA LYS A 59 22.39 -5.66 -14.93
C LYS A 59 23.18 -4.62 -15.70
N LYS A 60 24.16 -3.99 -15.03
CA LYS A 60 25.07 -3.07 -15.71
C LYS A 60 25.98 -3.86 -16.68
N GLN A 61 26.23 -3.32 -17.86
CA GLN A 61 27.18 -3.94 -18.80
C GLN A 61 28.56 -4.04 -18.16
N GLY A 62 29.19 -5.21 -18.27
CA GLY A 62 30.53 -5.47 -17.72
C GLY A 62 30.59 -5.82 -16.24
N THR A 63 29.45 -5.93 -15.54
CA THR A 63 29.39 -6.38 -14.14
C THR A 63 28.77 -7.78 -14.01
N THR A 64 29.20 -8.52 -12.99
CA THR A 64 28.72 -9.88 -12.69
C THR A 64 27.44 -9.93 -11.85
N GLY A 65 26.93 -8.78 -11.36
CA GLY A 65 25.75 -8.69 -10.51
C GLY A 65 24.61 -7.85 -11.08
N ASP A 66 23.41 -8.09 -10.55
CA ASP A 66 22.24 -7.26 -10.73
C ASP A 66 22.21 -6.20 -9.62
N PHE A 67 21.91 -4.94 -9.93
CA PHE A 67 21.89 -3.86 -8.94
C PHE A 67 20.51 -3.20 -8.87
N PRO A 68 20.05 -2.79 -7.68
CA PRO A 68 18.78 -2.10 -7.52
C PRO A 68 18.88 -0.69 -8.10
N VAL A 69 17.92 -0.35 -8.96
CA VAL A 69 17.86 0.94 -9.66
C VAL A 69 16.59 1.74 -9.31
N LEU A 70 15.51 1.04 -8.96
CA LEU A 70 14.29 1.61 -8.40
C LEU A 70 13.82 0.82 -7.19
N VAL A 71 13.37 1.53 -6.17
CA VAL A 71 12.70 0.98 -5.00
C VAL A 71 11.28 1.51 -4.92
N VAL A 72 10.36 0.68 -4.44
CA VAL A 72 8.98 1.05 -4.15
C VAL A 72 8.66 0.67 -2.71
N GLU A 73 8.08 1.62 -1.98
CA GLU A 73 7.58 1.44 -0.62
C GLU A 73 6.09 1.77 -0.57
N VAL A 74 5.28 0.86 -0.01
CA VAL A 74 3.84 1.01 0.14
C VAL A 74 3.50 0.99 1.63
N GLY A 75 3.02 2.12 2.15
CA GLY A 75 2.51 2.21 3.53
C GLY A 75 1.00 2.10 3.56
N PHE A 76 0.44 1.27 4.44
CA PHE A 76 -0.99 1.27 4.75
C PHE A 76 -1.25 1.70 6.20
N SER A 77 -1.81 2.89 6.38
CA SER A 77 -2.03 3.56 7.68
C SER A 77 -0.77 3.62 8.55
N GLN A 78 0.40 3.58 7.92
CA GLN A 78 1.70 3.75 8.55
C GLN A 78 1.98 5.24 8.81
N GLN A 79 2.82 5.52 9.80
CA GLN A 79 3.28 6.89 10.02
C GLN A 79 4.09 7.39 8.82
N TYR A 80 3.75 8.59 8.37
CA TYR A 80 4.34 9.20 7.19
C TYR A 80 5.86 9.30 7.27
N GLU A 81 6.40 9.81 8.38
CA GLU A 81 7.85 9.98 8.55
C GLU A 81 8.60 8.65 8.52
N SER A 82 8.01 7.56 9.03
CA SER A 82 8.63 6.23 8.96
C SER A 82 8.67 5.69 7.53
N LEU A 83 7.60 5.88 6.76
CA LEU A 83 7.53 5.46 5.35
C LEU A 83 8.49 6.29 4.48
N LYS A 84 8.51 7.61 4.71
CA LYS A 84 9.43 8.53 4.04
C LYS A 84 10.88 8.19 4.37
N TYR A 85 11.20 7.89 5.63
CA TYR A 85 12.53 7.46 6.05
C TYR A 85 12.98 6.23 5.26
N ALA A 86 12.16 5.16 5.21
CA ALA A 86 12.47 3.95 4.43
C ALA A 86 12.70 4.26 2.93
N THR A 87 11.82 5.10 2.35
CA THR A 87 11.91 5.50 0.94
C THR A 87 13.20 6.25 0.62
N CYS A 88 13.55 7.25 1.45
CA CYS A 88 14.74 8.09 1.24
C CYS A 88 16.02 7.29 1.46
N ARG A 89 16.00 6.42 2.47
CA ARG A 89 17.13 5.58 2.85
C ARG A 89 17.64 4.71 1.70
N ALA A 90 16.73 4.16 0.88
CA ALA A 90 17.11 3.39 -0.30
C ALA A 90 18.01 4.19 -1.27
N ILE A 91 17.75 5.49 -1.47
CA ILE A 91 18.62 6.35 -2.28
C ILE A 91 19.86 6.75 -1.48
N ASP A 92 19.70 7.18 -0.23
CA ASP A 92 20.79 7.75 0.57
C ASP A 92 21.90 6.75 0.89
N GLU A 93 21.56 5.46 1.00
CA GLU A 93 22.47 4.38 1.41
C GLU A 93 22.82 3.41 0.28
N THR A 94 22.09 3.41 -0.85
CA THR A 94 22.36 2.51 -2.00
C THR A 94 22.64 3.30 -3.27
N GLN A 95 23.93 3.41 -3.65
CA GLN A 95 24.40 4.28 -4.74
C GLN A 95 23.74 3.99 -6.11
N SER A 96 23.37 2.74 -6.37
CA SER A 96 22.75 2.35 -7.64
C SER A 96 21.27 2.75 -7.77
N VAL A 97 20.59 3.03 -6.66
CA VAL A 97 19.19 3.44 -6.64
C VAL A 97 19.11 4.94 -6.95
N ASN A 98 18.46 5.29 -8.06
CA ASN A 98 18.29 6.70 -8.46
C ASN A 98 16.88 7.22 -8.20
N VAL A 99 15.89 6.32 -8.18
CA VAL A 99 14.48 6.65 -8.01
C VAL A 99 13.87 5.77 -6.94
N SER A 100 13.07 6.37 -6.06
CA SER A 100 12.30 5.66 -5.06
C SER A 100 10.86 6.17 -5.07
N LEU A 101 9.90 5.25 -5.14
CA LEU A 101 8.46 5.56 -5.18
C LEU A 101 7.85 5.27 -3.81
N MET A 102 7.18 6.27 -3.24
CA MET A 102 6.46 6.12 -1.98
C MET A 102 4.95 6.18 -2.23
N ILE A 103 4.24 5.09 -1.97
CA ILE A 103 2.79 5.02 -2.01
C ILE A 103 2.27 5.02 -0.58
N ASN A 104 1.57 6.08 -0.20
CA ASN A 104 0.94 6.19 1.11
C ASN A 104 -0.57 5.99 1.00
N LEU A 105 -1.09 4.94 1.63
CA LEU A 105 -2.50 4.61 1.71
C LEU A 105 -2.99 4.88 3.14
N LYS A 106 -3.98 5.75 3.30
CA LYS A 106 -4.53 6.11 4.62
C LYS A 106 -5.99 5.69 4.70
N GLU A 107 -6.34 4.94 5.76
CA GLU A 107 -7.74 4.63 6.08
C GLU A 107 -8.29 5.64 7.09
N THR A 108 -9.41 6.28 6.75
CA THR A 108 -10.12 7.19 7.65
C THR A 108 -11.63 6.89 7.71
N PRO A 109 -12.19 6.71 8.91
CA PRO A 109 -11.47 6.47 10.17
C PRO A 109 -10.78 5.11 10.15
N ALA A 110 -9.74 4.96 10.95
CA ALA A 110 -9.02 3.71 11.11
C ALA A 110 -9.95 2.56 11.53
N PHE A 111 -9.63 1.35 11.08
CA PHE A 111 -10.42 0.17 11.38
C PHE A 111 -10.58 -0.05 12.88
N ARG A 112 -11.84 -0.28 13.27
CA ARG A 112 -12.20 -0.85 14.56
C ARG A 112 -13.17 -1.98 14.29
N THR A 113 -12.95 -3.11 14.93
CA THR A 113 -13.87 -4.25 14.84
C THR A 113 -15.28 -3.78 15.20
N PRO A 114 -16.29 -4.02 14.35
CA PRO A 114 -17.65 -3.55 14.61
C PRO A 114 -18.30 -4.26 15.81
N LEU A 115 -17.71 -5.37 16.26
CA LEU A 115 -18.10 -6.14 17.42
C LEU A 115 -17.36 -5.65 18.67
N LEU A 116 -18.10 -5.09 19.62
CA LEU A 116 -17.57 -4.78 20.95
C LEU A 116 -17.82 -6.00 21.86
N CYS A 117 -16.76 -6.51 22.48
CA CYS A 117 -16.83 -7.57 23.49
C CYS A 117 -16.31 -7.01 24.82
N PRO A 118 -17.19 -6.50 25.70
CA PRO A 118 -16.80 -6.13 27.05
C PRO A 118 -16.65 -7.39 27.89
N SER A 119 -15.52 -8.11 27.73
CA SER A 119 -14.91 -9.14 28.62
C SER A 119 -15.80 -10.25 29.25
N SER A 120 -17.10 -10.27 29.01
CA SER A 120 -18.13 -11.06 29.70
C SER A 120 -18.78 -12.12 28.80
N GLY A 121 -18.30 -12.28 27.56
CA GLY A 121 -18.90 -13.18 26.57
C GLY A 121 -20.18 -12.64 25.92
N VAL A 122 -20.62 -11.45 26.32
CA VAL A 122 -21.69 -10.68 25.69
C VAL A 122 -21.08 -9.80 24.59
N TYR A 123 -21.73 -9.74 23.44
CA TYR A 123 -21.31 -8.92 22.30
C TYR A 123 -22.38 -7.87 22.02
N ARG A 124 -21.98 -6.67 21.60
CA ARG A 124 -22.93 -5.68 21.07
C ARG A 124 -23.11 -5.89 19.57
N HIS A 125 -24.33 -6.23 19.15
CA HIS A 125 -24.66 -6.40 17.73
C HIS A 125 -24.46 -5.08 16.97
N PRO A 126 -23.74 -5.05 15.84
CA PRO A 126 -23.28 -3.80 15.24
C PRO A 126 -24.41 -3.00 14.58
N VAL A 127 -25.44 -3.69 14.07
CA VAL A 127 -26.64 -3.06 13.48
C VAL A 127 -27.68 -2.72 14.56
N THR A 128 -28.27 -3.73 15.21
CA THR A 128 -29.36 -3.55 16.19
C THR A 128 -28.93 -2.90 17.52
N LYS A 129 -27.62 -2.79 17.78
CA LYS A 129 -27.02 -2.27 19.03
C LYS A 129 -27.38 -3.04 20.30
N LYS A 130 -28.11 -4.15 20.19
CA LYS A 130 -28.49 -5.03 21.31
C LYS A 130 -27.31 -5.86 21.79
N ASN A 131 -27.30 -6.16 23.08
CA ASN A 131 -26.39 -7.14 23.66
C ASN A 131 -26.89 -8.55 23.31
N VAL A 132 -26.01 -9.37 22.78
CA VAL A 132 -26.31 -10.73 22.30
C VAL A 132 -25.20 -11.69 22.74
N ASP A 133 -25.54 -12.96 22.85
CA ASP A 133 -24.54 -13.99 23.14
C ASP A 133 -23.65 -14.28 21.92
N LYS A 134 -22.63 -15.12 22.16
CA LYS A 134 -21.70 -15.58 21.14
C LYS A 134 -22.38 -16.32 19.98
N ASN A 135 -23.37 -17.17 20.26
CA ASN A 135 -24.01 -18.00 19.24
C ASN A 135 -24.83 -17.13 18.28
N ALA A 136 -25.53 -16.14 18.80
CA ALA A 136 -26.26 -15.15 18.01
C ALA A 136 -25.32 -14.34 17.10
N ILE A 137 -24.15 -13.90 17.60
CA ILE A 137 -23.15 -13.23 16.74
C ILE A 137 -22.59 -14.16 15.68
N LEU A 138 -22.29 -15.42 16.02
CA LEU A 138 -21.80 -16.39 15.04
C LEU A 138 -22.85 -16.67 13.96
N ALA A 139 -24.13 -16.78 14.33
CA ALA A 139 -25.23 -16.92 13.39
C ALA A 139 -25.31 -15.71 12.44
N TRP A 140 -25.23 -14.49 12.98
CA TRP A 140 -25.20 -13.27 12.16
C TRP A 140 -23.98 -13.22 11.22
N LEU A 141 -22.78 -13.52 11.70
CA LEU A 141 -21.58 -13.56 10.86
C LEU A 141 -21.74 -14.60 9.72
N ASN A 142 -22.23 -15.79 10.04
CA ASN A 142 -22.43 -16.87 9.05
C ASN A 142 -23.64 -16.64 8.13
N SER A 143 -24.53 -15.67 8.42
CA SER A 143 -25.68 -15.34 7.56
C SER A 143 -25.30 -14.68 6.23
N SER A 144 -24.01 -14.41 6.01
CA SER A 144 -23.48 -13.83 4.79
C SER A 144 -23.75 -14.71 3.56
N GLU A 145 -24.70 -14.31 2.72
CA GLU A 145 -24.82 -14.80 1.35
C GLU A 145 -23.78 -14.11 0.45
N GLY A 146 -22.54 -14.60 0.44
CA GLY A 146 -21.53 -14.45 -0.65
C GLY A 146 -21.25 -13.11 -1.37
N GLY A 147 -21.87 -11.99 -1.00
CA GLY A 147 -21.94 -10.78 -1.81
C GLY A 147 -20.69 -9.89 -1.75
N ASN A 148 -20.57 -9.00 -2.73
CA ASN A 148 -19.58 -7.92 -2.68
C ASN A 148 -20.03 -6.87 -1.65
N PRO A 149 -19.16 -6.46 -0.70
CA PRO A 149 -19.45 -5.40 0.26
C PRO A 149 -19.82 -4.09 -0.45
N PRO A 150 -21.03 -3.54 -0.27
CA PRO A 150 -21.42 -2.29 -0.91
C PRO A 150 -20.72 -1.08 -0.25
N PRO A 151 -20.57 0.03 -0.99
CA PRO A 151 -20.22 1.32 -0.41
C PRO A 151 -21.35 1.83 0.52
N GLU A 152 -20.97 2.57 1.56
CA GLU A 152 -21.88 3.21 2.52
C GLU A 152 -22.74 4.28 1.84
N ASN A 153 -22.17 5.00 0.87
CA ASN A 153 -22.88 5.88 -0.03
C ASN A 153 -22.84 5.32 -1.47
N PRO A 154 -23.97 4.84 -2.04
CA PRO A 154 -24.02 4.31 -3.40
C PRO A 154 -23.57 5.27 -4.49
N SER A 155 -23.70 6.58 -4.27
CA SER A 155 -23.26 7.63 -5.21
C SER A 155 -21.76 7.95 -5.11
N ASP A 156 -21.06 7.39 -4.12
CA ASP A 156 -19.63 7.56 -3.90
C ASP A 156 -18.96 6.17 -3.74
N PRO A 157 -18.43 5.59 -4.82
CA PRO A 157 -17.74 4.30 -4.79
C PRO A 157 -16.54 4.24 -3.82
N GLU A 158 -15.95 5.38 -3.48
CA GLU A 158 -14.81 5.50 -2.57
C GLU A 158 -15.24 5.68 -1.10
N SER A 159 -16.55 5.78 -0.83
CA SER A 159 -17.10 5.83 0.53
C SER A 159 -16.81 4.54 1.30
N PRO A 160 -16.84 4.54 2.66
CA PRO A 160 -16.54 3.35 3.45
C PRO A 160 -17.31 2.10 3.00
N LEU A 161 -16.73 0.91 3.15
CA LEU A 161 -17.42 -0.34 2.78
C LEU A 161 -18.17 -0.94 3.96
N LEU A 162 -19.42 -1.32 3.68
CA LEU A 162 -20.28 -2.03 4.61
C LEU A 162 -20.31 -3.52 4.29
N PHE A 163 -20.38 -4.35 5.33
CA PHE A 163 -20.62 -5.77 5.21
C PHE A 163 -21.44 -6.24 6.40
N LEU A 164 -22.51 -7.00 6.10
CA LEU A 164 -23.55 -7.35 7.08
C LEU A 164 -24.18 -6.13 7.78
N GLY A 165 -24.29 -5.00 7.06
CA GLY A 165 -24.86 -3.75 7.59
C GLY A 165 -23.95 -2.99 8.58
N ALA A 166 -22.69 -3.40 8.73
CA ALA A 166 -21.70 -2.73 9.56
C ALA A 166 -20.50 -2.27 8.73
N ARG A 167 -19.81 -1.20 9.14
CA ARG A 167 -18.59 -0.75 8.45
C ARG A 167 -17.40 -1.64 8.79
N TRP A 168 -16.71 -2.10 7.75
CA TRP A 168 -15.49 -2.93 7.89
C TRP A 168 -14.24 -2.29 7.30
N VAL A 169 -14.40 -1.34 6.39
CA VAL A 169 -13.31 -0.55 5.81
C VAL A 169 -13.76 0.91 5.77
N GLY A 170 -12.94 1.81 6.30
CA GLY A 170 -13.11 3.26 6.19
C GLY A 170 -12.87 3.76 4.75
N ARG A 171 -12.90 5.08 4.58
CA ARG A 171 -12.47 5.69 3.32
C ARG A 171 -10.96 5.49 3.16
N ILE A 172 -10.51 5.13 1.97
CA ILE A 172 -9.10 5.05 1.64
C ILE A 172 -8.70 6.29 0.85
N GLU A 173 -7.59 6.91 1.21
CA GLU A 173 -6.90 7.91 0.42
C GLU A 173 -5.55 7.36 -0.02
N GLY A 174 -5.17 7.55 -1.28
CA GLY A 174 -3.91 7.07 -1.84
C GLY A 174 -3.13 8.20 -2.48
N SER A 175 -1.87 8.36 -2.07
CA SER A 175 -0.95 9.33 -2.66
C SER A 175 0.38 8.71 -3.06
N LEU A 176 0.95 9.18 -4.17
CA LEU A 176 2.28 8.86 -4.64
C LEU A 176 3.23 10.04 -4.40
N GLU A 177 4.44 9.75 -3.91
CA GLU A 177 5.57 10.66 -3.97
C GLU A 177 6.72 10.02 -4.72
N VAL A 178 7.36 10.81 -5.58
CA VAL A 178 8.55 10.40 -6.32
C VAL A 178 9.77 11.07 -5.71
N TRP A 179 10.71 10.25 -5.28
CA TRP A 179 11.99 10.67 -4.74
C TRP A 179 13.09 10.31 -5.73
N ILE A 180 14.00 11.25 -5.95
CA ILE A 180 15.13 11.08 -6.86
C ILE A 180 16.44 11.44 -6.15
N ARG A 181 17.55 10.91 -6.65
CA ARG A 181 18.88 11.33 -6.20
C ARG A 181 19.19 12.74 -6.70
N ASP A 182 19.47 13.65 -5.79
CA ASP A 182 20.02 14.97 -6.12
C ASP A 182 21.47 14.83 -6.61
N THR A 183 21.79 15.42 -7.76
CA THR A 183 23.10 15.26 -8.41
C THR A 183 24.24 15.95 -7.68
N LYS A 184 23.95 16.94 -6.83
CA LYS A 184 24.96 17.71 -6.09
C LYS A 184 25.30 17.08 -4.75
N THR A 185 24.26 16.68 -4.01
CA THR A 185 24.38 16.16 -2.64
C THR A 185 24.39 14.63 -2.58
N GLY A 186 23.94 13.97 -3.65
CA GLY A 186 23.74 12.53 -3.67
C GLY A 186 22.58 12.06 -2.79
N LYS A 187 21.78 12.97 -2.21
CA LYS A 187 20.70 12.64 -1.27
C LYS A 187 19.34 12.60 -1.93
N ALA A 188 18.40 11.89 -1.32
CA ALA A 188 17.02 11.81 -1.75
C ALA A 188 16.34 13.18 -1.67
N VAL A 189 15.79 13.64 -2.80
CA VAL A 189 14.95 14.84 -2.87
C VAL A 189 13.65 14.51 -3.56
N ARG A 190 12.56 15.13 -3.10
CA ARG A 190 11.25 14.94 -3.72
C ARG A 190 11.20 15.68 -5.06
N LYS A 191 10.85 14.96 -6.13
CA LYS A 191 10.81 15.51 -7.50
C LYS A 191 9.59 16.42 -7.74
N LEU A 192 8.44 16.08 -7.18
CA LEU A 192 7.19 16.83 -7.35
C LEU A 192 6.37 16.88 -6.05
N LYS A 193 5.35 17.73 -6.01
CA LYS A 193 4.34 17.70 -4.94
C LYS A 193 3.69 16.31 -4.88
N PRO A 194 3.25 15.83 -3.70
CA PRO A 194 2.55 14.55 -3.59
C PRO A 194 1.36 14.49 -4.55
N VAL A 195 1.25 13.38 -5.28
CA VAL A 195 0.18 13.13 -6.24
C VAL A 195 -0.92 12.33 -5.55
N LEU A 196 -2.07 12.95 -5.34
CA LEU A 196 -3.26 12.26 -4.83
C LEU A 196 -3.95 11.55 -6.00
N PHE A 197 -4.02 10.22 -5.96
CA PHE A 197 -4.56 9.43 -7.06
C PHE A 197 -5.80 8.61 -6.70
N TYR A 198 -6.14 8.50 -5.41
CA TYR A 198 -7.33 7.79 -4.92
C TYR A 198 -7.94 8.48 -3.68
N GLY A 199 -9.27 8.50 -3.58
CA GLY A 199 -10.01 9.02 -2.41
C GLY A 199 -10.74 10.34 -2.67
N SER A 200 -11.69 10.70 -1.80
CA SER A 200 -12.65 11.78 -2.07
C SER A 200 -12.06 13.20 -2.03
N LYS A 201 -12.66 14.12 -2.80
CA LYS A 201 -12.35 15.56 -2.76
C LYS A 201 -12.73 16.21 -1.42
N ALA A 202 -13.72 15.66 -0.72
CA ALA A 202 -14.35 16.31 0.44
C ALA A 202 -13.48 16.36 1.70
N THR A 203 -12.46 15.51 1.80
CA THR A 203 -11.58 15.39 2.98
C THR A 203 -10.23 16.09 2.81
N LEU A 204 -10.04 16.80 1.71
CA LEU A 204 -8.78 17.51 1.47
C LEU A 204 -8.66 18.71 2.40
N ASP A 205 -7.60 18.68 3.21
CA ASP A 205 -7.02 19.90 3.75
C ASP A 205 -6.60 20.80 2.58
N LYS A 206 -7.28 21.94 2.43
CA LYS A 206 -7.07 22.89 1.33
C LYS A 206 -5.66 23.47 1.33
N ASP A 207 -4.97 23.41 2.46
CA ASP A 207 -3.68 24.05 2.66
C ASP A 207 -2.50 23.12 2.37
N THR A 208 -2.73 21.82 2.12
CA THR A 208 -1.67 20.89 1.72
C THR A 208 -1.53 20.86 0.19
N PRO A 209 -0.45 21.41 -0.39
CA PRO A 209 -0.28 21.45 -1.84
C PRO A 209 -0.05 20.04 -2.41
N ARG A 210 -0.99 19.57 -3.23
CA ARG A 210 -0.97 18.25 -3.90
C ARG A 210 -1.32 18.40 -5.38
N ILE A 211 -0.88 17.43 -6.18
CA ILE A 211 -1.33 17.27 -7.57
C ILE A 211 -2.48 16.26 -7.58
N ASP A 212 -3.56 16.53 -8.31
CA ASP A 212 -4.75 15.66 -8.34
C ASP A 212 -4.75 14.78 -9.60
N ALA A 213 -4.49 13.49 -9.42
CA ALA A 213 -4.51 12.47 -10.48
C ALA A 213 -5.74 11.56 -10.44
N ARG A 214 -6.78 11.90 -9.65
CA ARG A 214 -7.97 11.03 -9.50
C ARG A 214 -8.88 11.00 -10.71
N SER A 215 -8.88 12.09 -11.48
CA SER A 215 -9.78 12.29 -12.63
C SER A 215 -9.06 12.58 -13.94
N ALA A 216 -7.73 12.73 -13.90
CA ALA A 216 -6.91 12.98 -15.07
C ALA A 216 -5.58 12.24 -14.93
N ASN A 217 -4.99 11.87 -16.06
CA ASN A 217 -3.63 11.35 -16.07
C ASN A 217 -2.67 12.49 -15.76
N VAL A 218 -1.80 12.25 -14.79
CA VAL A 218 -0.75 13.18 -14.38
C VAL A 218 0.58 12.60 -14.83
N ASP A 219 1.37 13.42 -15.51
CA ASP A 219 2.77 13.10 -15.77
C ASP A 219 3.60 13.38 -14.51
N VAL A 220 4.37 12.38 -14.07
CA VAL A 220 5.30 12.50 -12.94
C VAL A 220 6.68 13.01 -13.38
N GLY A 221 6.86 13.25 -14.68
CA GLY A 221 8.07 13.79 -15.29
C GLY A 221 9.27 12.85 -15.17
N LEU A 222 9.03 11.56 -14.96
CA LEU A 222 10.07 10.53 -14.93
C LEU A 222 10.27 9.96 -16.33
N LYS A 223 11.52 9.65 -16.66
CA LYS A 223 11.88 8.82 -17.81
C LYS A 223 12.38 7.46 -17.33
N LEU A 224 12.41 6.47 -18.22
CA LEU A 224 13.07 5.21 -17.87
C LEU A 224 14.57 5.39 -17.67
N SER A 225 15.22 6.34 -18.32
CA SER A 225 16.63 6.68 -18.12
C SER A 225 16.91 7.31 -16.76
N ASP A 226 15.91 7.93 -16.11
CA ASP A 226 16.03 8.35 -14.70
C ASP A 226 16.16 7.13 -13.76
N ILE A 227 15.54 6.01 -14.15
CA ILE A 227 15.54 4.75 -13.38
C ILE A 227 16.75 3.90 -13.76
N ILE A 228 16.86 3.51 -15.03
CA ILE A 228 17.88 2.62 -15.57
C ILE A 228 19.00 3.49 -16.16
N PRO A 229 20.19 3.55 -15.54
CA PRO A 229 21.30 4.34 -16.06
C PRO A 229 21.80 3.73 -17.36
N SER A 230 21.53 4.36 -18.50
CA SER A 230 21.94 3.89 -19.82
C SER A 230 22.09 5.05 -20.80
N ALA A 231 22.92 4.87 -21.81
CA ALA A 231 23.07 5.78 -22.96
C ALA A 231 22.14 5.41 -24.14
N ASP A 232 21.22 4.45 -23.94
CA ASP A 232 20.25 4.03 -24.94
C ASP A 232 19.09 5.02 -25.03
N ASP A 233 18.95 5.68 -26.19
CA ASP A 233 17.87 6.61 -26.50
C ASP A 233 16.48 5.99 -26.34
N GLY A 234 16.34 4.67 -26.44
CA GLY A 234 15.08 3.95 -26.18
C GLY A 234 14.56 4.05 -24.74
N LEU A 235 15.42 4.46 -23.79
CA LEU A 235 15.08 4.67 -22.38
C LEU A 235 14.74 6.13 -22.06
N GLU A 236 14.90 7.06 -23.01
CA GLU A 236 14.45 8.45 -22.85
C GLU A 236 12.92 8.61 -22.88
N LYS A 237 12.18 7.52 -23.16
CA LYS A 237 10.73 7.52 -23.14
C LYS A 237 10.18 7.82 -21.73
N PRO A 238 9.04 8.53 -21.62
CA PRO A 238 8.42 8.80 -20.33
C PRO A 238 8.02 7.51 -19.61
N PHE A 239 8.17 7.51 -18.29
CA PHE A 239 7.61 6.52 -17.39
C PHE A 239 6.15 6.87 -17.12
N HIS A 240 5.24 6.01 -17.58
CA HIS A 240 3.81 6.24 -17.47
C HIS A 240 3.23 5.48 -16.28
N ILE A 241 2.39 6.15 -15.51
CA ILE A 241 1.61 5.51 -14.45
C ILE A 241 0.19 5.34 -14.96
N ASP A 242 -0.30 4.10 -14.98
CA ASP A 242 -1.70 3.82 -15.24
C ASP A 242 -2.53 4.10 -13.98
N TRP A 243 -2.89 5.36 -13.83
CA TRP A 243 -3.67 5.82 -12.69
C TRP A 243 -5.04 5.14 -12.60
N ALA A 244 -5.64 4.76 -13.74
CA ALA A 244 -6.94 4.10 -13.77
C ALA A 244 -6.85 2.68 -13.22
N ASP A 245 -5.85 1.91 -13.67
CA ASP A 245 -5.58 0.57 -13.16
C ASP A 245 -5.26 0.59 -11.65
N TRP A 246 -4.47 1.55 -11.19
CA TRP A 246 -4.16 1.69 -9.76
C TRP A 246 -5.41 1.97 -8.92
N ARG A 247 -6.31 2.83 -9.41
CA ARG A 247 -7.60 3.10 -8.73
C ARG A 247 -8.50 1.88 -8.69
N GLU A 248 -8.62 1.16 -9.81
CA GLU A 248 -9.42 -0.06 -9.87
C GLU A 248 -8.86 -1.15 -8.94
N SER A 249 -7.54 -1.28 -8.92
CA SER A 249 -6.83 -2.18 -8.02
C SER A 249 -7.12 -1.89 -6.55
N ILE A 250 -7.13 -0.62 -6.14
CA ILE A 250 -7.53 -0.23 -4.77
C ILE A 250 -8.99 -0.60 -4.50
N ASN A 251 -9.91 -0.42 -5.45
CA ASN A 251 -11.33 -0.82 -5.28
C ASN A 251 -11.47 -2.33 -5.02
N ARG A 252 -10.78 -3.17 -5.79
CA ARG A 252 -10.77 -4.62 -5.58
C ARG A 252 -10.14 -4.97 -4.23
N ALA A 253 -9.03 -4.32 -3.91
CA ALA A 253 -8.28 -4.55 -2.69
C ALA A 253 -9.06 -4.16 -1.41
N ARG A 254 -9.87 -3.09 -1.46
CA ARG A 254 -10.80 -2.73 -0.37
C ARG A 254 -11.81 -3.83 -0.09
N THR A 255 -12.37 -4.45 -1.13
CA THR A 255 -13.29 -5.59 -1.01
C THR A 255 -12.61 -6.80 -0.35
N SER A 256 -11.38 -7.11 -0.79
CA SER A 256 -10.56 -8.17 -0.17
C SER A 256 -10.22 -7.88 1.29
N LEU A 257 -9.97 -6.61 1.63
CA LEU A 257 -9.68 -6.18 3.01
C LEU A 257 -10.89 -6.39 3.94
N VAL A 258 -12.12 -6.11 3.47
CA VAL A 258 -13.35 -6.44 4.22
C VAL A 258 -13.39 -7.93 4.55
N ARG A 259 -13.22 -8.79 3.54
CA ARG A 259 -13.28 -10.25 3.71
C ARG A 259 -12.21 -10.75 4.69
N SER A 260 -10.98 -10.25 4.57
CA SER A 260 -9.88 -10.62 5.47
C SER A 260 -10.18 -10.25 6.93
N ARG A 261 -10.65 -9.03 7.18
CA ARG A 261 -11.04 -8.56 8.53
C ARG A 261 -12.20 -9.38 9.09
N TYR A 262 -13.23 -9.60 8.29
CA TYR A 262 -14.37 -10.43 8.64
C TYR A 262 -13.95 -11.85 9.05
N LEU A 263 -13.15 -12.54 8.22
CA LEU A 263 -12.68 -13.88 8.50
C LEU A 263 -11.78 -13.94 9.74
N THR A 264 -10.97 -12.91 9.96
CA THR A 264 -10.11 -12.79 11.16
C THR A 264 -10.96 -12.70 12.43
N VAL A 265 -11.98 -11.84 12.42
CA VAL A 265 -12.92 -11.70 13.54
C VAL A 265 -13.70 -12.99 13.78
N LEU A 266 -14.23 -13.61 12.73
CA LEU A 266 -14.96 -14.88 12.82
C LEU A 266 -14.09 -16.00 13.44
N LYS A 267 -12.85 -16.14 12.98
CA LYS A 267 -11.88 -17.11 13.53
C LYS A 267 -11.58 -16.84 15.00
N SER A 268 -11.37 -15.58 15.37
CA SER A 268 -11.11 -15.18 16.76
C SER A 268 -12.26 -15.55 17.69
N ILE A 269 -13.51 -15.24 17.29
CA ILE A 269 -14.70 -15.59 18.08
C ILE A 269 -14.87 -17.10 18.18
N LYS A 270 -14.66 -17.87 17.11
CA LYS A 270 -14.71 -19.35 17.16
C LYS A 270 -13.67 -19.90 18.16
N LYS A 271 -12.42 -19.41 18.14
CA LYS A 271 -11.33 -19.86 19.03
C LYS A 271 -11.59 -19.56 20.52
N SER A 272 -12.19 -18.42 20.86
CA SER A 272 -12.47 -18.02 22.26
C SER A 272 -13.29 -19.03 23.08
N GLY A 273 -13.95 -20.01 22.43
CA GLY A 273 -14.74 -21.06 23.11
C GLY A 273 -14.01 -22.39 23.30
N LYS A 274 -12.84 -22.59 22.69
CA LYS A 274 -12.08 -23.85 22.81
C LYS A 274 -11.21 -23.90 24.08
N ASN A 275 -10.82 -22.76 24.64
CA ASN A 275 -9.93 -22.68 25.80
C ASN A 275 -10.64 -22.83 27.17
N LYS A 276 -11.93 -23.21 27.21
CA LYS A 276 -12.69 -23.43 28.45
C LYS A 276 -13.04 -24.90 28.71
N ARG A 277 -12.35 -25.84 28.06
CA ARG A 277 -12.44 -27.28 28.37
C ARG A 277 -11.06 -27.77 28.79
N ASN A 278 -10.74 -27.58 30.06
CA ASN A 278 -9.77 -28.36 30.84
C ASN A 278 -10.39 -28.55 32.23
#